data_AF-A0A958Z2Y4-F1
#
_entry.id   AF-A0A958Z2Y4-F1
#
_cell.length_a   1.000
_cell.length_b   1.000
_cell.length_c   1.000
_cell.angle_alpha   90.00
_cell.angle_beta   90.00
_cell.angle_gamma   90.00
#
_symmetry.space_group_name_H-M   'P 1'
#
loop_
_entity.id
_entity.type
_entity.pdbx_description
1 polymer ?
#
loop_
_entity_poly.entity_id
_entity_poly.type
_entity_poly.pdbx_seq_one_letter_code
_entity_poly.pdbx_strand_id
1 'polypeptide(L)'
;MKYLGKLLTFAFLIVFLNSCGVSKSIHNKPDISSYDASIPEKVKINDSTFVAGNNFLLKNKQGQWELYVEGNPLQIGKITGSLTQDLMQKQEAIFFNKVEDLVPSKTQQYLLRKFLAWYNRKMYLHIPEEYKSEIYGLSRFSSSNFSEIGEPYLRLLYLHGAHDIGHAMQDLMLVGCSSFAVWGDKTVDGELLIGRNFDFYAGDDFAKEKIIAFVNPSEGHKFMSVTWGGMIGVVSGMNDHGLTVTINAGKSEIPLTAKTPISIVTREILQYAATIEEAIEIAKKNEVFVSEAIFVGSAKDKKAAIIEVAPDNFGVYEVENTDELICSNHFQSEAYKNDERNLKWIAESHSMYRFERMEELILEDEKLNISDAVSILRNKNGLENKEIGFGNEKALNQLLAHHGIVFKPESRKVWVSSNPYQLGEFVEYDLDEIFKNRAGNPATTTVSNIKGNIAEDPFLHSKEYKDYEEYRVLERKVEAAIENKETISEEKLSELQQKNPEYWKAYYLTGKYYFEKNYDAAAKIAFKKALTKEITTVPDREKIEKFLQKLKK
;
A
#
# COMPACT_ATOMS: atom_id res chain seq x y z
N MET A 1 -8.71 45.75 14.77
CA MET A 1 -8.26 44.64 15.63
C MET A 1 -8.54 43.23 15.06
N LYS A 2 -9.72 42.92 14.50
CA LYS A 2 -9.99 41.60 13.85
C LYS A 2 -9.11 41.28 12.62
N TYR A 3 -8.65 42.29 11.88
CA TYR A 3 -7.72 42.11 10.75
C TYR A 3 -6.26 41.96 11.16
N LEU A 4 -5.86 42.59 12.27
CA LEU A 4 -4.49 42.51 12.82
C LEU A 4 -4.22 41.11 13.40
N GLY A 5 -5.24 40.48 14.01
CA GLY A 5 -5.18 39.10 14.49
C GLY A 5 -4.93 38.09 13.38
N LYS A 6 -5.67 38.18 12.26
CA LYS A 6 -5.47 37.32 11.07
C LYS A 6 -4.10 37.53 10.40
N LEU A 7 -3.61 38.78 10.35
CA LEU A 7 -2.28 39.10 9.83
C LEU A 7 -1.16 38.55 10.72
N LEU A 8 -1.34 38.60 12.04
CA LEU A 8 -0.41 38.00 13.01
C LEU A 8 -0.41 36.47 12.92
N THR A 9 -1.57 35.81 12.73
CA THR A 9 -1.61 34.35 12.52
C THR A 9 -0.96 33.94 11.20
N PHE A 10 -1.14 34.74 10.14
CA PHE A 10 -0.54 34.51 8.83
C PHE A 10 0.98 34.77 8.83
N ALA A 11 1.42 35.82 9.52
CA ALA A 11 2.84 36.12 9.73
C ALA A 11 3.52 35.07 10.63
N PHE A 12 2.84 34.59 11.68
CA PHE A 12 3.32 33.47 12.50
C PHE A 12 3.48 32.19 11.67
N LEU A 13 2.50 31.86 10.83
CA LEU A 13 2.59 30.72 9.90
C LEU A 13 3.84 30.87 9.01
N ILE A 14 4.06 32.04 8.42
CA ILE A 14 5.20 32.30 7.52
C ILE A 14 6.56 32.23 8.25
N VAL A 15 6.65 32.68 9.50
CA VAL A 15 7.89 32.59 10.31
C VAL A 15 8.22 31.13 10.65
N PHE A 16 7.23 30.30 10.97
CA PHE A 16 7.44 28.86 11.21
C PHE A 16 7.87 28.12 9.94
N LEU A 17 7.31 28.50 8.78
CA LEU A 17 7.62 27.93 7.47
C LEU A 17 9.04 28.28 6.94
N ASN A 18 9.73 29.25 7.54
CA ASN A 18 11.11 29.63 7.19
C ASN A 18 12.10 29.46 8.35
N SER A 19 11.78 28.61 9.33
CA SER A 19 12.67 28.35 10.47
C SER A 19 13.99 27.68 10.04
N CYS A 20 15.05 27.84 10.86
CA CYS A 20 16.37 27.25 10.62
C CYS A 20 16.32 25.72 10.39
N GLY A 21 15.36 25.01 10.99
CA GLY A 21 15.18 23.57 10.80
C GLY A 21 14.74 23.21 9.37
N VAL A 22 13.87 24.01 8.76
CA VAL A 22 13.41 23.80 7.38
C VAL A 22 14.55 24.00 6.40
N SER A 23 15.35 25.05 6.58
CA SER A 23 16.53 25.30 5.73
C SER A 23 17.54 24.14 5.80
N LYS A 24 17.87 23.65 7.01
CA LYS A 24 18.76 22.48 7.16
C LYS A 24 18.22 21.24 6.45
N SER A 25 16.93 20.97 6.56
CA SER A 25 16.29 19.81 5.92
C SER A 25 16.36 19.87 4.40
N ILE A 26 16.05 21.02 3.80
CA ILE A 26 16.03 21.19 2.33
C ILE A 26 17.42 21.01 1.73
N HIS A 27 18.46 21.44 2.44
CA HIS A 27 19.84 21.37 1.96
C HIS A 27 20.59 20.13 2.44
N ASN A 28 19.96 19.27 3.24
CA ASN A 28 20.60 18.04 3.69
C ASN A 28 20.88 17.11 2.50
N LYS A 29 22.07 16.52 2.49
CA LYS A 29 22.47 15.47 1.56
C LYS A 29 23.20 14.39 2.37
N PRO A 30 23.11 13.11 1.96
CA PRO A 30 23.89 12.07 2.59
C PRO A 30 25.39 12.31 2.39
N ASP A 31 26.20 11.82 3.32
CA ASP A 31 27.63 11.67 3.09
C ASP A 31 27.88 10.43 2.24
N ILE A 32 28.32 10.65 1.00
CA ILE A 32 28.59 9.61 0.01
C ILE A 32 30.09 9.35 -0.19
N SER A 33 30.96 10.00 0.59
CA SER A 33 32.40 9.97 0.39
C SER A 33 33.02 8.58 0.59
N SER A 34 32.37 7.71 1.36
CA SER A 34 32.79 6.34 1.62
C SER A 34 32.37 5.33 0.55
N TYR A 35 31.47 5.70 -0.36
CA TYR A 35 30.91 4.78 -1.36
C TYR A 35 31.59 4.93 -2.72
N ASP A 36 31.92 3.81 -3.37
CA ASP A 36 32.18 3.82 -4.79
C ASP A 36 30.88 4.17 -5.53
N ALA A 37 30.93 5.21 -6.35
CA ALA A 37 29.80 5.67 -7.16
C ALA A 37 29.81 5.08 -8.58
N SER A 38 30.82 4.31 -8.96
CA SER A 38 30.92 3.72 -10.30
C SER A 38 29.79 2.71 -10.52
N ILE A 39 29.14 2.80 -11.69
CA ILE A 39 28.09 1.86 -12.11
C ILE A 39 28.38 1.41 -13.55
N PRO A 40 28.03 0.17 -13.90
CA PRO A 40 28.10 -0.29 -15.29
C PRO A 40 27.14 0.50 -16.19
N GLU A 41 27.47 0.58 -17.47
CA GLU A 41 26.61 1.22 -18.47
C GLU A 41 25.33 0.39 -18.70
N LYS A 42 24.20 1.08 -18.85
CA LYS A 42 22.92 0.46 -19.22
C LYS A 42 22.93 0.09 -20.70
N VAL A 43 22.75 -1.20 -20.99
CA VAL A 43 22.58 -1.75 -22.33
C VAL A 43 21.12 -2.16 -22.51
N LYS A 44 20.49 -1.66 -23.58
CA LYS A 44 19.13 -2.07 -23.99
C LYS A 44 19.23 -3.33 -24.84
N ILE A 45 18.62 -4.42 -24.38
CA ILE A 45 18.51 -5.67 -25.15
C ILE A 45 17.28 -5.62 -26.06
N ASN A 46 16.14 -5.17 -25.52
CA ASN A 46 14.90 -4.91 -26.26
C ASN A 46 14.05 -3.84 -25.51
N ASP A 47 12.83 -3.56 -25.96
CA ASP A 47 11.95 -2.53 -25.37
C ASP A 47 11.54 -2.80 -23.91
N SER A 48 11.71 -4.02 -23.45
CA SER A 48 11.32 -4.51 -22.14
C SER A 48 12.42 -5.29 -21.43
N THR A 49 13.69 -5.14 -21.84
CA THR A 49 14.83 -5.85 -21.21
C THR A 49 16.08 -4.98 -21.30
N PHE A 50 16.66 -4.69 -20.13
CA PHE A 50 17.81 -3.84 -19.94
C PHE A 50 18.78 -4.53 -18.98
N VAL A 51 20.08 -4.39 -19.25
CA VAL A 51 21.14 -4.94 -18.39
C VAL A 51 22.17 -3.87 -18.07
N ALA A 52 22.82 -3.96 -16.92
CA ALA A 52 23.94 -3.12 -16.53
C ALA A 52 24.90 -3.96 -15.67
N GLY A 53 25.94 -4.54 -16.27
CA GLY A 53 26.79 -5.53 -15.60
C GLY A 53 25.97 -6.79 -15.25
N ASN A 54 25.94 -7.17 -13.96
CA ASN A 54 25.13 -8.29 -13.46
C ASN A 54 23.66 -7.91 -13.22
N ASN A 55 23.36 -6.61 -13.25
CA ASN A 55 22.05 -6.06 -12.93
C ASN A 55 21.14 -6.09 -14.15
N PHE A 56 19.84 -6.26 -13.93
CA PHE A 56 18.88 -6.27 -15.03
C PHE A 56 17.51 -5.73 -14.63
N LEU A 57 16.77 -5.26 -15.63
CA LEU A 57 15.35 -4.97 -15.56
C LEU A 57 14.69 -5.59 -16.78
N LEU A 58 13.67 -6.43 -16.58
CA LEU A 58 12.90 -6.98 -17.67
C LEU A 58 11.40 -7.06 -17.35
N LYS A 59 10.53 -7.13 -18.37
CA LYS A 59 9.08 -7.32 -18.19
C LYS A 59 8.70 -8.75 -18.53
N ASN A 60 8.04 -9.46 -17.61
CA ASN A 60 7.55 -10.82 -17.87
C ASN A 60 6.23 -10.81 -18.68
N LYS A 61 5.77 -12.00 -19.10
CA LYS A 61 4.56 -12.13 -19.94
C LYS A 61 3.28 -11.67 -19.24
N GLN A 62 3.27 -11.67 -17.91
CA GLN A 62 2.16 -11.22 -17.07
C GLN A 62 2.17 -9.69 -16.84
N GLY A 63 3.18 -9.00 -17.36
CA GLY A 63 3.29 -7.55 -17.29
C GLY A 63 3.93 -7.02 -16.00
N GLN A 64 4.51 -7.88 -15.15
CA GLN A 64 5.31 -7.46 -14.00
C GLN A 64 6.74 -7.16 -14.45
N TRP A 65 7.34 -6.13 -13.87
CA TRP A 65 8.77 -5.85 -14.06
C TRP A 65 9.59 -6.64 -13.03
N GLU A 66 10.66 -7.28 -13.48
CA GLU A 66 11.61 -8.03 -12.65
C GLU A 66 12.93 -7.27 -12.64
N LEU A 67 13.32 -6.76 -11.48
CA LEU A 67 14.52 -5.97 -11.26
C LEU A 67 15.49 -6.77 -10.40
N TYR A 68 16.75 -6.92 -10.82
CA TYR A 68 17.83 -7.40 -9.97
C TYR A 68 18.92 -6.33 -9.88
N VAL A 69 19.31 -5.99 -8.66
CA VAL A 69 20.36 -5.01 -8.38
C VAL A 69 21.29 -5.45 -7.25
N GLU A 70 22.57 -5.14 -7.37
CA GLU A 70 23.58 -5.45 -6.37
C GLU A 70 24.62 -4.34 -6.19
N GLY A 71 25.22 -4.28 -5.01
CA GLY A 71 26.32 -3.34 -4.70
C GLY A 71 26.13 -2.60 -3.38
N ASN A 72 26.92 -1.54 -3.20
CA ASN A 72 26.77 -0.64 -2.05
C ASN A 72 25.50 0.23 -2.19
N PRO A 73 25.03 0.90 -1.11
CA PRO A 73 23.79 1.68 -1.14
C PRO A 73 23.71 2.71 -2.28
N LEU A 74 24.79 3.45 -2.54
CA LEU A 74 24.83 4.43 -3.63
C LEU A 74 24.77 3.76 -5.01
N GLN A 75 25.46 2.63 -5.20
CA GLN A 75 25.41 1.86 -6.45
C GLN A 75 24.02 1.31 -6.70
N ILE A 76 23.40 0.67 -5.71
CA ILE A 76 22.02 0.15 -5.80
C ILE A 76 21.07 1.26 -6.22
N GLY A 77 21.15 2.44 -5.58
CA GLY A 77 20.34 3.59 -5.94
C GLY A 77 20.54 4.02 -7.39
N LYS A 78 21.80 4.20 -7.81
CA LYS A 78 22.12 4.64 -9.17
C LYS A 78 21.77 3.61 -10.25
N ILE A 79 22.02 2.33 -9.99
CA ILE A 79 21.70 1.23 -10.91
C ILE A 79 20.18 1.11 -11.06
N THR A 80 19.46 1.10 -9.94
CA THR A 80 17.99 1.10 -9.93
C THR A 80 17.47 2.28 -10.73
N GLY A 81 17.93 3.50 -10.45
CA GLY A 81 17.50 4.70 -11.17
C GLY A 81 17.80 4.65 -12.67
N SER A 82 18.96 4.12 -13.06
CA SER A 82 19.31 3.96 -14.47
C SER A 82 18.41 2.95 -15.18
N LEU A 83 18.20 1.78 -14.57
CA LEU A 83 17.39 0.71 -15.15
C LEU A 83 15.92 1.10 -15.21
N THR A 84 15.36 1.65 -14.13
CA THR A 84 13.94 1.96 -13.97
C THR A 84 13.55 3.40 -14.29
N GLN A 85 14.42 4.19 -14.94
CA GLN A 85 14.23 5.63 -15.16
C GLN A 85 12.82 5.96 -15.68
N ASP A 86 12.39 5.32 -16.77
CA ASP A 86 11.10 5.61 -17.40
C ASP A 86 9.92 5.25 -16.48
N LEU A 87 10.02 4.15 -15.74
CA LEU A 87 9.00 3.72 -14.78
C LEU A 87 8.89 4.71 -13.62
N MET A 88 10.03 5.15 -13.07
CA MET A 88 10.07 6.13 -12.00
C MET A 88 9.48 7.47 -12.44
N GLN A 89 9.89 8.00 -13.59
CA GLN A 89 9.37 9.28 -14.10
C GLN A 89 7.87 9.21 -14.40
N LYS A 90 7.37 8.06 -14.87
CA LYS A 90 5.95 7.81 -15.02
C LYS A 90 5.21 7.83 -13.67
N GLN A 91 5.74 7.16 -12.65
CA GLN A 91 5.12 7.16 -11.31
C GLN A 91 5.13 8.55 -10.66
N GLU A 92 6.21 9.30 -10.81
CA GLU A 92 6.26 10.70 -10.39
C GLU A 92 5.18 11.53 -11.08
N ALA A 93 5.01 11.39 -12.40
CA ALA A 93 3.99 12.11 -13.15
C ALA A 93 2.58 11.76 -12.70
N ILE A 94 2.27 10.47 -12.50
CA ILE A 94 0.95 10.02 -12.01
C ILE A 94 0.65 10.66 -10.64
N PHE A 95 1.62 10.65 -9.73
CA PHE A 95 1.42 11.18 -8.38
C PHE A 95 1.27 12.71 -8.38
N PHE A 96 2.19 13.43 -9.02
CA PHE A 96 2.22 14.89 -8.93
C PHE A 96 1.15 15.57 -9.79
N ASN A 97 0.77 15.00 -10.93
CA ASN A 97 -0.35 15.54 -11.72
C ASN A 97 -1.67 15.42 -10.93
N LYS A 98 -1.87 14.33 -10.18
CA LYS A 98 -3.04 14.19 -9.30
C LYS A 98 -3.08 15.25 -8.19
N VAL A 99 -1.92 15.67 -7.69
CA VAL A 99 -1.85 16.80 -6.74
C VAL A 99 -2.28 18.11 -7.41
N GLU A 100 -1.92 18.33 -8.68
CA GLU A 100 -2.38 19.50 -9.43
C GLU A 100 -3.90 19.47 -9.68
N ASP A 101 -4.47 18.31 -9.96
CA ASP A 101 -5.92 18.14 -10.14
C ASP A 101 -6.70 18.43 -8.85
N LEU A 102 -6.20 17.95 -7.71
CA LEU A 102 -6.82 18.16 -6.39
C LEU A 102 -6.64 19.59 -5.88
N VAL A 103 -5.52 20.24 -6.20
CA VAL A 103 -5.18 21.59 -5.76
C VAL A 103 -4.76 22.45 -6.96
N PRO A 104 -5.70 22.90 -7.81
CA PRO A 104 -5.39 23.58 -9.06
C PRO A 104 -4.84 25.00 -8.86
N SER A 105 -5.08 25.63 -7.71
CA SER A 105 -4.59 26.99 -7.43
C SER A 105 -3.09 26.99 -7.15
N LYS A 106 -2.31 27.69 -8.00
CA LYS A 106 -0.85 27.84 -7.81
C LYS A 106 -0.47 28.47 -6.46
N THR A 107 -1.31 29.33 -5.89
CA THR A 107 -1.12 29.88 -4.55
C THR A 107 -1.31 28.80 -3.47
N GLN A 108 -2.33 27.96 -3.59
CA GLN A 108 -2.53 26.84 -2.66
C GLN A 108 -1.42 25.80 -2.79
N GLN A 109 -0.96 25.49 -4.01
CA GLN A 109 0.19 24.62 -4.23
C GLN A 109 1.46 25.19 -3.56
N TYR A 110 1.71 26.49 -3.66
CA TYR A 110 2.83 27.13 -2.96
C TYR A 110 2.75 26.97 -1.43
N LEU A 111 1.56 27.20 -0.85
CA LEU A 111 1.34 27.01 0.59
C LEU A 111 1.50 25.54 1.00
N LEU A 112 0.98 24.61 0.20
CA LEU A 112 1.13 23.17 0.41
C LEU A 112 2.61 22.77 0.41
N ARG A 113 3.41 23.24 -0.54
CA ARG A 113 4.85 22.98 -0.58
C ARG A 113 5.57 23.49 0.67
N LYS A 114 5.25 24.70 1.11
CA LYS A 114 5.82 25.24 2.35
C LYS A 114 5.42 24.39 3.56
N PHE A 115 4.15 24.01 3.65
CA PHE A 115 3.67 23.11 4.70
C PHE A 115 4.41 21.77 4.67
N LEU A 116 4.53 21.12 3.50
CA LEU A 116 5.24 19.84 3.35
C LEU A 116 6.71 19.96 3.76
N ALA A 117 7.40 21.03 3.36
CA ALA A 117 8.78 21.28 3.77
C ALA A 117 8.92 21.48 5.28
N TRP A 118 7.95 22.16 5.91
CA TRP A 118 7.90 22.31 7.36
C TRP A 118 7.57 21.00 8.07
N TYR A 119 6.58 20.26 7.59
CA TYR A 119 6.14 18.99 8.18
C TYR A 119 7.26 17.94 8.13
N ASN A 120 8.00 17.87 7.02
CA ASN A 120 9.09 16.92 6.81
C ASN A 120 10.46 17.40 7.32
N ARG A 121 10.53 18.56 7.98
CA ARG A 121 11.80 19.23 8.37
C ARG A 121 12.75 18.42 9.25
N LYS A 122 12.30 17.30 9.81
CA LYS A 122 13.10 16.40 10.65
C LYS A 122 13.30 15.01 10.04
N MET A 123 12.61 14.66 8.95
CA MET A 123 12.63 13.31 8.38
C MET A 123 14.05 12.82 8.09
N TYR A 124 14.93 13.67 7.55
CA TYR A 124 16.33 13.32 7.25
C TYR A 124 17.19 12.95 8.47
N LEU A 125 16.78 13.34 9.68
CA LEU A 125 17.47 12.98 10.93
C LEU A 125 17.12 11.56 11.40
N HIS A 126 16.00 11.02 10.92
CA HIS A 126 15.47 9.73 11.34
C HIS A 126 15.72 8.62 10.32
N ILE A 127 16.10 8.97 9.08
CA ILE A 127 16.43 7.99 8.04
C ILE A 127 17.94 7.67 8.10
N PRO A 128 18.32 6.37 8.22
CA PRO A 128 19.71 5.92 8.16
C PRO A 128 20.49 6.45 6.94
N GLU A 129 21.80 6.69 7.09
CA GLU A 129 22.65 7.24 6.02
C GLU A 129 22.73 6.33 4.79
N GLU A 130 22.68 5.00 4.97
CA GLU A 130 22.64 4.03 3.86
C GLU A 130 21.44 4.28 2.94
N TYR A 131 20.23 4.44 3.49
CA TYR A 131 19.01 4.65 2.72
C TYR A 131 18.95 6.04 2.13
N LYS A 132 19.47 7.05 2.83
CA LYS A 132 19.65 8.39 2.22
C LYS A 132 20.58 8.33 1.01
N SER A 133 21.65 7.55 1.08
CA SER A 133 22.61 7.36 -0.02
C SER A 133 22.00 6.62 -1.20
N GLU A 134 21.20 5.57 -0.95
CA GLU A 134 20.44 4.86 -1.98
C GLU A 134 19.39 5.77 -2.65
N ILE A 135 18.57 6.50 -1.87
CA ILE A 135 17.60 7.48 -2.39
C ILE A 135 18.32 8.57 -3.18
N TYR A 136 19.48 9.03 -2.72
CA TYR A 136 20.28 10.02 -3.44
C TYR A 136 20.76 9.50 -4.79
N GLY A 137 21.29 8.27 -4.84
CA GLY A 137 21.67 7.61 -6.09
C GLY A 137 20.52 7.48 -7.08
N LEU A 138 19.36 7.04 -6.59
CA LEU A 138 18.12 6.90 -7.35
C LEU A 138 17.64 8.24 -7.92
N SER A 139 17.69 9.30 -7.10
CA SER A 139 17.22 10.64 -7.45
C SER A 139 17.97 11.28 -8.61
N ARG A 140 19.15 10.76 -8.99
CA ARG A 140 19.92 11.27 -10.14
C ARG A 140 19.22 11.02 -11.48
N PHE A 141 18.22 10.14 -11.51
CA PHE A 141 17.46 9.76 -12.71
C PHE A 141 16.00 10.24 -12.69
N SER A 142 15.62 10.96 -11.64
CA SER A 142 14.28 11.50 -11.42
C SER A 142 13.97 12.64 -12.40
N SER A 143 12.69 12.91 -12.65
CA SER A 143 12.26 13.93 -13.62
C SER A 143 12.60 15.35 -13.13
N SER A 144 13.01 16.22 -14.05
CA SER A 144 13.16 17.65 -13.77
C SER A 144 11.84 18.44 -13.86
N ASN A 145 10.74 17.81 -14.31
CA ASN A 145 9.46 18.49 -14.55
C ASN A 145 8.76 18.94 -13.26
N PHE A 146 9.20 18.45 -12.10
CA PHE A 146 8.60 18.71 -10.80
C PHE A 146 9.53 19.46 -9.84
N SER A 147 10.59 20.10 -10.36
CA SER A 147 11.55 20.87 -9.56
C SER A 147 10.91 22.00 -8.75
N GLU A 148 9.74 22.48 -9.17
CA GLU A 148 8.94 23.45 -8.39
C GLU A 148 8.46 22.90 -7.04
N ILE A 149 8.30 21.57 -6.92
CA ILE A 149 7.90 20.87 -5.70
C ILE A 149 9.09 20.69 -4.76
N GLY A 150 10.26 20.37 -5.33
CA GLY A 150 11.53 20.26 -4.61
C GLY A 150 12.60 19.60 -5.48
N GLU A 151 13.85 19.77 -5.07
CA GLU A 151 15.00 19.06 -5.68
C GLU A 151 14.76 17.54 -5.69
N PRO A 152 15.23 16.80 -6.71
CA PRO A 152 14.92 15.38 -6.89
C PRO A 152 15.14 14.50 -5.64
N TYR A 153 16.28 14.67 -4.95
CA TYR A 153 16.57 13.91 -3.73
C TYR A 153 15.53 14.17 -2.64
N LEU A 154 15.21 15.45 -2.39
CA LEU A 154 14.25 15.83 -1.36
C LEU A 154 12.84 15.33 -1.70
N ARG A 155 12.48 15.40 -2.98
CA ARG A 155 11.18 14.93 -3.48
C ARG A 155 11.03 13.42 -3.28
N LEU A 156 12.02 12.63 -3.67
CA LEU A 156 12.01 11.18 -3.43
C LEU A 156 12.01 10.85 -1.93
N LEU A 157 12.80 11.57 -1.11
CA LEU A 157 12.81 11.39 0.34
C LEU A 157 11.40 11.57 0.93
N TYR A 158 10.71 12.64 0.55
CA TYR A 158 9.35 12.92 1.03
C TYR A 158 8.31 11.92 0.51
N LEU A 159 8.47 11.39 -0.70
CA LEU A 159 7.59 10.36 -1.24
C LEU A 159 7.59 9.07 -0.41
N HIS A 160 8.68 8.75 0.28
CA HIS A 160 8.73 7.59 1.18
C HIS A 160 7.81 7.76 2.40
N GLY A 161 7.51 9.00 2.81
CA GLY A 161 6.51 9.31 3.82
C GLY A 161 5.12 9.60 3.25
N ALA A 162 4.92 9.58 1.92
CA ALA A 162 3.63 9.95 1.32
C ALA A 162 2.52 8.94 1.62
N HIS A 163 2.84 7.65 1.72
CA HIS A 163 1.92 6.60 2.16
C HIS A 163 1.43 6.90 3.59
N ASP A 164 2.36 7.06 4.52
CA ASP A 164 2.12 7.37 5.93
C ASP A 164 1.33 8.69 6.11
N ILE A 165 1.72 9.75 5.39
CA ILE A 165 1.01 11.04 5.39
C ILE A 165 -0.39 10.89 4.81
N GLY A 166 -0.52 10.10 3.75
CA GLY A 166 -1.80 9.77 3.10
C GLY A 166 -2.77 9.12 4.07
N HIS A 167 -2.31 8.23 4.95
CA HIS A 167 -3.12 7.63 6.03
C HIS A 167 -3.48 8.61 7.14
N ALA A 168 -2.52 9.45 7.52
CA ALA A 168 -2.67 10.33 8.67
C ALA A 168 -3.52 11.58 8.38
N MET A 169 -3.40 12.19 7.19
CA MET A 169 -3.93 13.53 6.93
C MET A 169 -5.37 13.57 6.39
N GLN A 170 -5.91 12.45 5.94
CA GLN A 170 -7.30 12.20 5.53
C GLN A 170 -7.38 10.69 5.23
N ASP A 171 -8.55 10.05 5.23
CA ASP A 171 -8.68 8.72 4.59
C ASP A 171 -8.59 8.89 3.03
N LEU A 172 -7.54 9.57 2.54
CA LEU A 172 -7.26 9.96 1.15
C LEU A 172 -7.03 8.75 0.25
N MET A 173 -6.71 7.61 0.85
CA MET A 173 -6.49 6.34 0.21
C MET A 173 -7.30 5.29 0.95
N LEU A 174 -8.17 4.60 0.22
CA LEU A 174 -8.97 3.51 0.75
C LEU A 174 -8.01 2.34 1.05
N VAL A 175 -7.82 2.04 2.33
CA VAL A 175 -6.87 1.02 2.78
C VAL A 175 -7.58 0.00 3.65
N GLY A 176 -7.39 -1.26 3.30
CA GLY A 176 -8.06 -2.43 3.90
C GLY A 176 -7.18 -3.67 3.88
N CYS A 177 -5.86 -3.52 4.10
CA CYS A 177 -4.91 -4.64 4.08
C CYS A 177 -5.36 -5.82 4.96
N SER A 178 -5.23 -7.03 4.43
CA SER A 178 -5.56 -8.28 5.13
C SER A 178 -4.39 -9.23 4.99
N SER A 179 -3.95 -9.80 6.11
CA SER A 179 -2.78 -10.69 6.18
C SER A 179 -3.11 -11.86 7.10
N PHE A 180 -2.63 -13.06 6.75
CA PHE A 180 -2.73 -14.24 7.60
C PHE A 180 -1.48 -15.10 7.48
N ALA A 181 -1.23 -15.91 8.51
CA ALA A 181 -0.25 -16.97 8.52
C ALA A 181 -0.86 -18.23 9.13
N VAL A 182 -0.53 -19.38 8.55
CA VAL A 182 -0.80 -20.71 9.12
C VAL A 182 0.45 -21.56 9.02
N TRP A 183 0.62 -22.49 9.94
CA TRP A 183 1.77 -23.42 9.94
C TRP A 183 1.37 -24.74 10.61
N GLY A 184 2.34 -25.65 10.79
CA GLY A 184 2.13 -26.87 11.58
C GLY A 184 0.97 -27.70 11.06
N ASP A 185 0.02 -28.04 11.92
CA ASP A 185 -1.09 -28.90 11.52
C ASP A 185 -2.11 -28.22 10.60
N LYS A 186 -2.03 -26.90 10.39
CA LYS A 186 -2.90 -26.14 9.48
C LYS A 186 -2.35 -26.01 8.05
N THR A 187 -1.18 -26.54 7.75
CA THR A 187 -0.64 -26.60 6.38
C THR A 187 -0.37 -28.03 5.95
N VAL A 188 -0.48 -28.27 4.64
CA VAL A 188 -0.34 -29.62 4.06
C VAL A 188 1.04 -30.26 4.30
N ASP A 189 2.08 -29.43 4.41
CA ASP A 189 3.48 -29.82 4.56
C ASP A 189 4.08 -29.42 5.93
N GLY A 190 3.29 -28.78 6.79
CA GLY A 190 3.75 -28.26 8.09
C GLY A 190 4.55 -26.96 8.01
N GLU A 191 4.91 -26.49 6.81
CA GLU A 191 5.69 -25.26 6.64
C GLU A 191 4.78 -24.03 6.81
N LEU A 192 5.38 -22.94 7.28
CA LEU A 192 4.75 -21.63 7.38
C LEU A 192 4.26 -21.16 6.00
N LEU A 193 2.98 -20.79 5.94
CA LEU A 193 2.31 -20.24 4.76
C LEU A 193 1.69 -18.91 5.14
N ILE A 194 2.05 -17.85 4.41
CA ILE A 194 1.62 -16.48 4.72
C ILE A 194 0.96 -15.89 3.49
N GLY A 195 -0.25 -15.33 3.62
CA GLY A 195 -0.96 -14.64 2.55
C GLY A 195 -1.26 -13.19 2.92
N ARG A 196 -1.20 -12.29 1.93
CA ARG A 196 -1.48 -10.86 2.14
C ARG A 196 -2.08 -10.18 0.91
N ASN A 197 -3.12 -9.36 1.13
CA ASN A 197 -3.61 -8.37 0.17
C ASN A 197 -3.14 -6.97 0.57
N PHE A 198 -2.54 -6.24 -0.39
CA PHE A 198 -2.18 -4.84 -0.23
C PHE A 198 -3.23 -3.91 -0.82
N ASP A 199 -4.18 -3.49 0.00
CA ASP A 199 -5.21 -2.56 -0.45
C ASP A 199 -4.66 -1.14 -0.41
N PHE A 200 -4.05 -0.74 -1.53
CA PHE A 200 -3.52 0.60 -1.75
C PHE A 200 -3.91 1.07 -3.15
N TYR A 201 -4.73 2.12 -3.21
CA TYR A 201 -5.21 2.66 -4.48
C TYR A 201 -4.87 4.13 -4.65
N ALA A 202 -3.93 4.39 -5.56
CA ALA A 202 -3.58 5.73 -6.00
C ALA A 202 -4.14 6.06 -7.40
N GLY A 203 -4.89 5.14 -8.02
CA GLY A 203 -5.40 5.27 -9.39
C GLY A 203 -5.02 4.05 -10.25
N ASP A 204 -5.83 3.75 -11.27
CA ASP A 204 -5.61 2.60 -12.16
C ASP A 204 -4.25 2.68 -12.89
N ASP A 205 -3.76 3.88 -13.20
CA ASP A 205 -2.45 4.06 -13.83
C ASP A 205 -1.26 3.74 -12.91
N PHE A 206 -1.41 3.97 -11.60
CA PHE A 206 -0.35 3.71 -10.62
C PHE A 206 -0.05 2.22 -10.49
N ALA A 207 -1.10 1.37 -10.57
CA ALA A 207 -0.99 -0.07 -10.40
C ALA A 207 -0.35 -0.82 -11.60
N LYS A 208 -0.17 -0.15 -12.75
CA LYS A 208 0.27 -0.80 -14.00
C LYS A 208 1.73 -1.23 -14.00
N GLU A 209 2.62 -0.47 -13.35
CA GLU A 209 4.07 -0.64 -13.44
C GLU A 209 4.69 -1.18 -12.16
N LYS A 210 4.09 -2.25 -11.63
CA LYS A 210 4.60 -2.99 -10.47
C LYS A 210 5.96 -3.62 -10.78
N ILE A 211 6.89 -3.54 -9.82
CA ILE A 211 8.24 -4.11 -9.89
C ILE A 211 8.38 -5.16 -8.79
N ILE A 212 8.86 -6.35 -9.16
CA ILE A 212 9.40 -7.36 -8.25
C ILE A 212 10.91 -7.13 -8.21
N ALA A 213 11.38 -6.51 -7.13
CA ALA A 213 12.77 -6.14 -6.96
C ALA A 213 13.52 -7.19 -6.13
N PHE A 214 14.64 -7.67 -6.65
CA PHE A 214 15.59 -8.55 -5.98
C PHE A 214 16.87 -7.76 -5.73
N VAL A 215 17.22 -7.57 -4.46
CA VAL A 215 18.31 -6.70 -4.04
C VAL A 215 19.36 -7.52 -3.32
N ASN A 216 20.60 -7.42 -3.78
CA ASN A 216 21.78 -8.05 -3.18
C ASN A 216 22.71 -6.94 -2.64
N PRO A 217 22.43 -6.41 -1.44
CA PRO A 217 23.22 -5.34 -0.84
C PRO A 217 24.61 -5.83 -0.42
N SER A 218 25.59 -4.92 -0.38
CA SER A 218 26.93 -5.21 0.14
C SER A 218 26.95 -5.51 1.64
N GLU A 219 25.94 -5.04 2.37
CA GLU A 219 25.76 -5.24 3.81
C GLU A 219 24.31 -5.67 4.11
N GLY A 220 24.15 -6.63 5.02
CA GLY A 220 22.87 -7.25 5.33
C GLY A 220 22.51 -8.43 4.44
N HIS A 221 21.24 -8.81 4.47
CA HIS A 221 20.63 -9.93 3.77
C HIS A 221 20.17 -9.55 2.37
N LYS A 222 20.20 -10.53 1.45
CA LYS A 222 19.56 -10.37 0.14
C LYS A 222 18.06 -10.48 0.32
N PHE A 223 17.29 -9.71 -0.43
CA PHE A 223 15.84 -9.73 -0.27
C PHE A 223 15.09 -9.42 -1.55
N MET A 224 13.83 -9.82 -1.56
CA MET A 224 12.85 -9.46 -2.56
C MET A 224 11.84 -8.44 -1.98
N SER A 225 11.38 -7.48 -2.77
CA SER A 225 10.23 -6.64 -2.43
C SER A 225 9.31 -6.39 -3.63
N VAL A 226 8.02 -6.24 -3.37
CA VAL A 226 7.07 -5.70 -4.35
C VAL A 226 7.08 -4.18 -4.21
N THR A 227 7.45 -3.47 -5.28
CA THR A 227 7.67 -2.02 -5.28
C THR A 227 7.20 -1.36 -6.59
N TRP A 228 7.49 -0.07 -6.73
CA TRP A 228 7.28 0.75 -7.92
C TRP A 228 8.48 1.67 -8.13
N GLY A 229 8.62 2.22 -9.33
CA GLY A 229 9.74 3.12 -9.66
C GLY A 229 9.81 4.30 -8.70
N GLY A 230 10.98 4.52 -8.09
CA GLY A 230 11.21 5.62 -7.14
C GLY A 230 11.11 5.26 -5.65
N MET A 231 10.68 4.03 -5.31
CA MET A 231 10.49 3.59 -3.92
C MET A 231 11.50 2.50 -3.52
N ILE A 232 12.29 2.76 -2.49
CA ILE A 232 13.23 1.80 -1.90
C ILE A 232 12.69 1.12 -0.63
N GLY A 233 11.68 1.73 -0.01
CA GLY A 233 11.02 1.17 1.16
C GLY A 233 10.20 -0.09 0.81
N VAL A 234 9.89 -0.88 1.82
CA VAL A 234 9.26 -2.20 1.67
C VAL A 234 7.85 -2.19 2.25
N VAL A 235 6.86 -2.67 1.48
CA VAL A 235 5.49 -2.92 1.98
C VAL A 235 5.13 -4.40 1.99
N SER A 236 5.89 -5.20 1.23
CA SER A 236 5.84 -6.66 1.19
C SER A 236 7.16 -7.19 0.67
N GLY A 237 7.76 -8.13 1.39
CA GLY A 237 9.01 -8.74 0.97
C GLY A 237 9.42 -9.93 1.83
N MET A 238 10.44 -10.63 1.33
CA MET A 238 11.07 -11.78 1.97
C MET A 238 12.58 -11.74 1.74
N ASN A 239 13.38 -12.08 2.75
CA ASN A 239 14.84 -12.18 2.61
C ASN A 239 15.33 -13.62 2.41
N ASP A 240 16.62 -13.78 2.11
CA ASP A 240 17.28 -15.07 1.86
C ASP A 240 17.43 -15.96 3.10
N HIS A 241 17.04 -15.47 4.29
CA HIS A 241 16.85 -16.26 5.49
C HIS A 241 15.41 -16.73 5.72
N GLY A 242 14.47 -16.36 4.83
CA GLY A 242 13.06 -16.67 5.00
C GLY A 242 12.39 -15.82 6.09
N LEU A 243 12.86 -14.61 6.35
CA LEU A 243 12.10 -13.62 7.09
C LEU A 243 11.19 -12.86 6.12
N THR A 244 9.90 -12.77 6.42
CA THR A 244 8.92 -12.00 5.63
C THR A 244 8.44 -10.79 6.40
N VAL A 245 8.16 -9.70 5.69
CA VAL A 245 7.55 -8.50 6.27
C VAL A 245 6.41 -8.02 5.39
N THR A 246 5.24 -7.77 5.98
CA THR A 246 4.14 -7.02 5.38
C THR A 246 3.57 -6.00 6.36
N ILE A 247 2.84 -5.00 5.86
CA ILE A 247 2.27 -3.94 6.69
C ILE A 247 0.76 -3.79 6.56
N ASN A 248 0.14 -3.47 7.68
CA ASN A 248 -1.28 -3.22 7.84
C ASN A 248 -1.52 -1.94 8.67
N ALA A 249 -2.15 -0.94 8.05
CA ALA A 249 -2.30 0.38 8.67
C ALA A 249 -3.19 0.31 9.92
N GLY A 250 -2.74 0.95 11.00
CA GLY A 250 -3.51 1.18 12.22
C GLY A 250 -4.05 2.61 12.28
N LYS A 251 -5.11 2.85 13.05
CA LYS A 251 -5.64 4.22 13.18
C LYS A 251 -4.75 5.05 14.10
N SER A 252 -4.12 6.09 13.57
CA SER A 252 -3.24 7.00 14.31
C SER A 252 -3.84 8.38 14.54
N GLU A 253 -3.24 9.14 15.46
CA GLU A 253 -3.37 10.60 15.48
C GLU A 253 -2.67 11.24 14.29
N ILE A 254 -3.04 12.48 13.98
CA ILE A 254 -2.33 13.30 12.99
C ILE A 254 -1.02 13.76 13.65
N PRO A 255 0.15 13.31 13.20
CA PRO A 255 1.42 13.69 13.81
C PRO A 255 1.78 15.13 13.45
N LEU A 256 2.53 15.80 14.32
CA LEU A 256 2.95 17.20 14.13
C LEU A 256 4.21 17.37 13.27
N THR A 257 4.96 16.29 13.06
CA THR A 257 6.19 16.25 12.26
C THR A 257 6.43 14.84 11.74
N ALA A 258 6.95 14.72 10.52
CA ALA A 258 7.39 13.43 10.02
C ALA A 258 8.67 12.96 10.75
N LYS A 259 8.79 11.64 10.91
CA LYS A 259 9.96 10.91 11.42
C LYS A 259 10.33 9.78 10.44
N THR A 260 10.71 8.58 10.90
CA THR A 260 11.00 7.44 10.01
C THR A 260 9.72 6.93 9.35
N PRO A 261 9.62 6.90 8.01
CA PRO A 261 8.49 6.25 7.33
C PRO A 261 8.48 4.76 7.61
N ILE A 262 7.29 4.17 7.77
CA ILE A 262 7.17 2.75 8.14
C ILE A 262 7.81 1.82 7.10
N SER A 263 7.73 2.20 5.83
CA SER A 263 8.35 1.48 4.71
C SER A 263 9.88 1.43 4.77
N ILE A 264 10.52 2.36 5.48
CA ILE A 264 11.98 2.35 5.73
C ILE A 264 12.30 1.43 6.92
N VAL A 265 11.46 1.43 7.95
CA VAL A 265 11.62 0.50 9.10
C VAL A 265 11.52 -0.95 8.63
N THR A 266 10.53 -1.27 7.81
CA THR A 266 10.36 -2.62 7.23
C THR A 266 11.48 -2.99 6.26
N ARG A 267 12.05 -2.02 5.54
CA ARG A 267 13.25 -2.23 4.73
C ARG A 267 14.44 -2.60 5.62
N GLU A 268 14.65 -1.91 6.73
CA GLU A 268 15.70 -2.22 7.71
C GLU A 268 15.50 -3.61 8.32
N ILE A 269 14.27 -3.95 8.73
CA ILE A 269 13.93 -5.30 9.22
C ILE A 269 14.28 -6.35 8.17
N LEU A 270 13.79 -6.18 6.93
CA LEU A 270 13.98 -7.18 5.89
C LEU A 270 15.47 -7.36 5.53
N GLN A 271 16.23 -6.28 5.55
CA GLN A 271 17.66 -6.30 5.22
C GLN A 271 18.54 -6.80 6.38
N TYR A 272 18.15 -6.68 7.65
CA TYR A 272 19.05 -6.96 8.78
C TYR A 272 18.54 -7.95 9.83
N ALA A 273 17.27 -8.39 9.77
CA ALA A 273 16.76 -9.43 10.66
C ALA A 273 16.66 -10.79 9.95
N ALA A 274 16.85 -11.86 10.70
CA ALA A 274 16.59 -13.23 10.30
C ALA A 274 15.68 -13.99 11.29
N THR A 275 15.26 -13.32 12.36
CA THR A 275 14.34 -13.80 13.40
C THR A 275 13.32 -12.73 13.78
N ILE A 276 12.23 -13.14 14.43
CA ILE A 276 11.21 -12.22 14.96
C ILE A 276 11.81 -11.26 16.00
N GLU A 277 12.68 -11.75 16.88
CA GLU A 277 13.32 -10.91 17.92
C GLU A 277 14.19 -9.80 17.31
N GLU A 278 15.00 -10.13 16.29
CA GLU A 278 15.79 -9.12 15.58
C GLU A 278 14.89 -8.09 14.89
N ALA A 279 13.76 -8.51 14.33
CA ALA A 279 12.78 -7.61 13.74
C ALA A 279 12.16 -6.66 14.79
N ILE A 280 11.85 -7.17 15.98
CA ILE A 280 11.35 -6.39 17.12
C ILE A 280 12.38 -5.33 17.55
N GLU A 281 13.65 -5.70 17.69
CA GLU A 281 14.69 -4.77 18.12
C GLU A 281 14.94 -3.64 17.09
N ILE A 282 14.90 -3.96 15.79
CA ILE A 282 14.98 -2.95 14.73
C ILE A 282 13.76 -2.01 14.78
N ALA A 283 12.55 -2.55 14.98
CA ALA A 283 11.34 -1.74 15.07
C ALA A 283 11.38 -0.79 16.27
N LYS A 284 11.80 -1.26 17.46
CA LYS A 284 11.90 -0.44 18.69
C LYS A 284 12.88 0.73 18.57
N LYS A 285 13.97 0.55 17.82
CA LYS A 285 15.01 1.57 17.62
C LYS A 285 14.50 2.77 16.79
N ASN A 286 13.48 2.57 15.96
CA ASN A 286 13.00 3.56 15.01
C ASN A 286 11.85 4.40 15.57
N GLU A 287 12.00 5.73 15.55
CA GLU A 287 10.91 6.63 15.88
C GLU A 287 9.99 6.82 14.65
N VAL A 288 8.78 6.25 14.70
CA VAL A 288 7.76 6.42 13.66
C VAL A 288 6.85 7.62 13.92
N PHE A 289 6.05 8.00 12.92
CA PHE A 289 5.08 9.10 13.01
C PHE A 289 3.64 8.68 12.67
N VAL A 290 3.41 7.41 12.34
CA VAL A 290 2.09 6.81 12.11
C VAL A 290 1.97 5.50 12.88
N SER A 291 0.76 4.95 12.91
CA SER A 291 0.48 3.67 13.54
C SER A 291 0.41 2.56 12.49
N GLU A 292 1.21 1.50 12.66
CA GLU A 292 1.23 0.36 11.74
C GLU A 292 1.41 -0.95 12.50
N ALA A 293 0.75 -2.00 12.01
CA ALA A 293 1.02 -3.38 12.35
C ALA A 293 1.97 -3.98 11.29
N ILE A 294 3.19 -4.30 11.72
CA ILE A 294 4.19 -5.00 10.92
C ILE A 294 4.01 -6.50 11.15
N PHE A 295 3.53 -7.21 10.15
CA PHE A 295 3.35 -8.65 10.19
C PHE A 295 4.65 -9.34 9.75
N VAL A 296 5.26 -10.09 10.66
CA VAL A 296 6.56 -10.74 10.45
C VAL A 296 6.38 -12.26 10.49
N GLY A 297 6.90 -12.93 9.47
CA GLY A 297 7.02 -14.39 9.44
C GLY A 297 8.49 -14.79 9.44
N SER A 298 8.83 -15.90 10.06
CA SER A 298 10.23 -16.34 10.18
C SER A 298 10.36 -17.83 9.94
N ALA A 299 11.12 -18.20 8.92
CA ALA A 299 11.51 -19.59 8.68
C ALA A 299 12.34 -20.19 9.82
N LYS A 300 13.13 -19.37 10.53
CA LYS A 300 13.94 -19.83 11.67
C LYS A 300 13.07 -20.11 12.90
N ASP A 301 12.11 -19.23 13.18
CA ASP A 301 11.21 -19.35 14.32
C ASP A 301 10.01 -20.27 14.04
N LYS A 302 9.76 -20.57 12.75
CA LYS A 302 8.65 -21.39 12.23
C LYS A 302 7.27 -20.89 12.68
N LYS A 303 7.15 -19.57 12.82
CA LYS A 303 5.92 -18.89 13.23
C LYS A 303 5.89 -17.47 12.68
N ALA A 304 4.80 -16.77 12.97
CA ALA A 304 4.63 -15.36 12.69
C ALA A 304 4.30 -14.56 13.96
N ALA A 305 4.50 -13.26 13.91
CA ALA A 305 4.17 -12.29 14.96
C ALA A 305 3.73 -10.95 14.34
N ILE A 306 3.01 -10.14 15.11
CA ILE A 306 2.67 -8.76 14.74
C ILE A 306 3.42 -7.80 15.66
N ILE A 307 4.18 -6.88 15.06
CA ILE A 307 4.81 -5.77 15.77
C ILE A 307 3.98 -4.52 15.52
N GLU A 308 3.34 -4.01 16.56
CA GLU A 308 2.43 -2.87 16.51
C GLU A 308 3.16 -1.63 17.00
N VAL A 309 3.39 -0.68 16.10
CA VAL A 309 4.20 0.50 16.37
C VAL A 309 3.34 1.75 16.17
N ALA A 310 3.41 2.68 17.12
CA ALA A 310 2.86 4.02 17.02
C ALA A 310 3.87 5.05 17.59
N PRO A 311 3.66 6.37 17.40
CA PRO A 311 4.61 7.38 17.87
C PRO A 311 4.97 7.29 19.36
N ASP A 312 3.99 6.92 20.20
CA ASP A 312 4.12 6.92 21.67
C ASP A 312 3.71 5.56 22.30
N ASN A 313 3.55 4.50 21.49
CA ASN A 313 3.19 3.17 21.99
C ASN A 313 3.81 2.07 21.12
N PHE A 314 4.07 0.93 21.73
CA PHE A 314 4.70 -0.22 21.08
C PHE A 314 4.16 -1.51 21.69
N GLY A 315 3.76 -2.45 20.85
CA GLY A 315 3.26 -3.75 21.27
C GLY A 315 3.75 -4.86 20.35
N VAL A 316 3.81 -6.07 20.88
CA VAL A 316 4.04 -7.29 20.10
C VAL A 316 2.89 -8.22 20.40
N TYR A 317 2.30 -8.80 19.35
CA TYR A 317 1.28 -9.81 19.45
C TYR A 317 1.82 -11.11 18.84
N GLU A 318 1.85 -12.14 19.68
CA GLU A 318 2.11 -13.53 19.27
C GLU A 318 0.92 -14.36 19.73
N VAL A 319 0.53 -15.34 18.92
CA VAL A 319 -0.52 -16.28 19.33
C VAL A 319 0.03 -17.32 20.30
N GLU A 320 -0.76 -17.65 21.30
CA GLU A 320 -0.46 -18.73 22.24
C GLU A 320 -1.30 -19.97 21.88
N ASN A 321 -0.64 -21.11 21.67
CA ASN A 321 -1.28 -22.43 21.48
C ASN A 321 -2.15 -22.57 20.20
N THR A 322 -1.89 -21.77 19.16
CA THR A 322 -2.56 -21.91 17.86
C THR A 322 -1.56 -21.81 16.72
N ASP A 323 -1.77 -22.56 15.64
CA ASP A 323 -0.92 -22.51 14.44
C ASP A 323 -1.45 -21.54 13.36
N GLU A 324 -2.03 -20.43 13.80
CA GLU A 324 -2.65 -19.42 12.94
C GLU A 324 -2.44 -18.02 13.52
N LEU A 325 -2.22 -17.03 12.65
CA LEU A 325 -2.19 -15.61 13.02
C LEU A 325 -2.85 -14.79 11.92
N ILE A 326 -3.85 -13.98 12.27
CA ILE A 326 -4.55 -13.07 11.35
C ILE A 326 -4.26 -11.61 11.71
N CYS A 327 -4.16 -10.75 10.71
CA CYS A 327 -4.08 -9.30 10.89
C CYS A 327 -4.91 -8.58 9.81
N SER A 328 -5.90 -7.80 10.24
CA SER A 328 -6.58 -6.82 9.39
C SER A 328 -6.01 -5.42 9.65
N ASN A 329 -6.80 -4.41 10.02
CA ASN A 329 -6.32 -3.03 10.23
C ASN A 329 -6.62 -2.53 11.65
N HIS A 330 -6.53 -3.40 12.65
CA HIS A 330 -6.65 -3.05 14.05
C HIS A 330 -5.55 -3.74 14.86
N PHE A 331 -5.25 -3.19 16.03
CA PHE A 331 -4.21 -3.70 16.92
C PHE A 331 -4.78 -4.71 17.92
N GLN A 332 -3.99 -5.73 18.24
CA GLN A 332 -4.32 -6.93 18.99
C GLN A 332 -3.47 -7.11 20.25
N SER A 333 -2.28 -6.49 20.33
CA SER A 333 -1.41 -6.65 21.49
C SER A 333 -2.02 -6.03 22.76
N GLU A 334 -1.57 -6.51 23.93
CA GLU A 334 -2.03 -6.00 25.23
C GLU A 334 -1.79 -4.48 25.37
N ALA A 335 -0.76 -3.95 24.69
CA ALA A 335 -0.44 -2.52 24.68
C ALA A 335 -1.56 -1.63 24.06
N TYR A 336 -2.42 -2.19 23.21
CA TYR A 336 -3.49 -1.45 22.52
C TYR A 336 -4.91 -1.90 22.89
N LYS A 337 -5.04 -2.87 23.81
CA LYS A 337 -6.33 -3.40 24.26
C LYS A 337 -7.29 -2.34 24.81
N ASN A 338 -6.74 -1.32 25.47
CA ASN A 338 -7.51 -0.20 26.03
C ASN A 338 -7.35 1.10 25.23
N ASP A 339 -6.73 1.08 24.05
CA ASP A 339 -6.62 2.28 23.21
C ASP A 339 -8.00 2.63 22.62
N GLU A 340 -8.51 3.82 22.94
CA GLU A 340 -9.86 4.24 22.55
C GLU A 340 -10.05 4.31 21.03
N ARG A 341 -9.01 4.71 20.28
CA ARG A 341 -9.10 4.80 18.81
C ARG A 341 -9.14 3.41 18.20
N ASN A 342 -8.33 2.49 18.71
CA ASN A 342 -8.32 1.11 18.28
C ASN A 342 -9.68 0.44 18.55
N LEU A 343 -10.21 0.58 19.77
CA LEU A 343 -11.54 0.05 20.14
C LEU A 343 -12.66 0.62 19.28
N LYS A 344 -12.63 1.95 19.03
CA LYS A 344 -13.58 2.60 18.12
C LYS A 344 -13.43 2.07 16.69
N TRP A 345 -12.21 1.91 16.21
CA TRP A 345 -11.94 1.42 14.87
C TRP A 345 -12.40 -0.04 14.68
N ILE A 346 -12.20 -0.89 15.68
CA ILE A 346 -12.75 -2.26 15.73
C ILE A 346 -14.28 -2.23 15.59
N ALA A 347 -14.95 -1.36 16.34
CA ALA A 347 -16.41 -1.29 16.35
C ALA A 347 -17.04 -0.65 15.11
N GLU A 348 -16.39 0.36 14.52
CA GLU A 348 -17.01 1.21 13.49
C GLU A 348 -16.54 0.92 12.06
N SER A 349 -15.37 0.28 11.89
CA SER A 349 -14.78 0.04 10.57
C SER A 349 -15.07 -1.38 10.03
N HIS A 350 -14.54 -1.66 8.85
CA HIS A 350 -14.58 -2.97 8.20
C HIS A 350 -13.44 -3.91 8.67
N SER A 351 -12.58 -3.46 9.60
CA SER A 351 -11.40 -4.19 10.07
C SER A 351 -11.73 -5.51 10.77
N MET A 352 -12.64 -5.50 11.74
CA MET A 352 -13.06 -6.71 12.45
C MET A 352 -13.84 -7.66 11.54
N TYR A 353 -14.72 -7.12 10.69
CA TYR A 353 -15.47 -7.93 9.72
C TYR A 353 -14.56 -8.75 8.79
N ARG A 354 -13.46 -8.14 8.31
CA ARG A 354 -12.47 -8.87 7.49
C ARG A 354 -11.65 -9.87 8.30
N PHE A 355 -11.40 -9.59 9.58
CA PHE A 355 -10.75 -10.53 10.49
C PHE A 355 -11.60 -11.79 10.62
N GLU A 356 -12.87 -11.63 11.00
CA GLU A 356 -13.85 -12.72 11.12
C GLU A 356 -14.01 -13.47 9.80
N ARG A 357 -13.99 -12.78 8.66
CA ARG A 357 -14.06 -13.42 7.35
C ARG A 357 -12.82 -14.25 7.02
N MET A 358 -11.63 -13.81 7.42
CA MET A 358 -10.42 -14.63 7.29
C MET A 358 -10.49 -15.87 8.18
N GLU A 359 -10.99 -15.73 9.41
CA GLU A 359 -11.19 -16.88 10.31
C GLU A 359 -12.14 -17.91 9.68
N GLU A 360 -13.30 -17.48 9.16
CA GLU A 360 -14.25 -18.37 8.46
C GLU A 360 -13.55 -19.16 7.35
N LEU A 361 -12.79 -18.46 6.50
CA LEU A 361 -12.15 -19.06 5.32
C LEU A 361 -10.99 -19.99 5.68
N ILE A 362 -10.24 -19.68 6.74
CA ILE A 362 -9.16 -20.57 7.20
C ILE A 362 -9.75 -21.82 7.88
N LEU A 363 -10.92 -21.71 8.52
CA LEU A 363 -11.61 -22.85 9.14
C LEU A 363 -12.36 -23.75 8.15
N GLU A 364 -12.62 -23.29 6.92
CA GLU A 364 -13.28 -24.10 5.87
C GLU A 364 -12.43 -25.31 5.46
N ASP A 365 -11.10 -25.20 5.53
CA ASP A 365 -10.14 -26.25 5.17
C ASP A 365 -9.38 -26.76 6.40
N GLU A 366 -9.21 -28.08 6.52
CA GLU A 366 -8.42 -28.67 7.62
C GLU A 366 -6.93 -28.31 7.50
N LYS A 367 -6.41 -28.25 6.26
CA LYS A 367 -5.02 -27.93 5.94
C LYS A 367 -4.93 -27.12 4.65
N LEU A 368 -4.25 -25.98 4.72
CA LEU A 368 -4.07 -25.07 3.59
C LEU A 368 -2.80 -25.37 2.77
N ASN A 369 -2.93 -25.20 1.46
CA ASN A 369 -1.85 -25.13 0.48
C ASN A 369 -1.82 -23.75 -0.22
N ILE A 370 -0.91 -23.56 -1.19
CA ILE A 370 -0.76 -22.27 -1.89
C ILE A 370 -2.02 -21.86 -2.66
N SER A 371 -2.71 -22.81 -3.31
CA SER A 371 -3.93 -22.53 -4.06
C SER A 371 -5.09 -22.14 -3.15
N ASP A 372 -5.16 -22.71 -1.95
CA ASP A 372 -6.16 -22.33 -0.94
C ASP A 372 -5.86 -20.91 -0.44
N ALA A 373 -4.59 -20.60 -0.11
CA ALA A 373 -4.19 -19.25 0.27
C ALA A 373 -4.51 -18.20 -0.81
N VAL A 374 -4.26 -18.50 -2.09
CA VAL A 374 -4.64 -17.61 -3.20
C VAL A 374 -6.16 -17.45 -3.30
N SER A 375 -6.92 -18.52 -3.05
CA SER A 375 -8.38 -18.48 -3.05
C SER A 375 -8.95 -17.60 -1.93
N ILE A 376 -8.37 -17.68 -0.72
CA ILE A 376 -8.70 -16.81 0.41
C ILE A 376 -8.47 -15.34 0.03
N LEU A 377 -7.30 -15.02 -0.53
CA LEU A 377 -6.96 -13.66 -0.96
C LEU A 377 -7.91 -13.14 -2.06
N ARG A 378 -8.49 -14.02 -2.88
CA ARG A 378 -9.43 -13.67 -3.95
C ARG A 378 -10.88 -13.59 -3.50
N ASN A 379 -11.19 -13.87 -2.23
CA ASN A 379 -12.57 -13.95 -1.73
C ASN A 379 -13.27 -12.59 -1.77
N LYS A 380 -14.39 -12.52 -2.49
CA LYS A 380 -15.19 -11.29 -2.71
C LYS A 380 -16.46 -11.24 -1.86
N ASN A 381 -16.72 -12.28 -1.07
CA ASN A 381 -17.95 -12.41 -0.29
C ASN A 381 -17.76 -11.85 1.11
N GLY A 382 -18.87 -11.50 1.76
CA GLY A 382 -18.90 -11.19 3.17
C GLY A 382 -18.96 -12.44 4.06
N LEU A 383 -19.14 -12.20 5.35
CA LEU A 383 -19.40 -13.25 6.35
C LEU A 383 -20.53 -14.17 5.90
N GLU A 384 -20.41 -15.44 6.28
CA GLU A 384 -21.37 -16.50 5.92
C GLU A 384 -21.60 -16.59 4.40
N ASN A 385 -20.58 -16.26 3.60
CA ASN A 385 -20.63 -16.22 2.13
C ASN A 385 -21.69 -15.27 1.54
N LYS A 386 -22.12 -14.25 2.31
CA LYS A 386 -23.10 -13.26 1.85
C LYS A 386 -22.58 -12.45 0.66
N GLU A 387 -23.43 -12.25 -0.34
CA GLU A 387 -23.17 -11.29 -1.41
C GLU A 387 -23.32 -9.86 -0.87
N ILE A 388 -22.23 -9.10 -0.87
CA ILE A 388 -22.18 -7.75 -0.28
C ILE A 388 -21.91 -6.65 -1.33
N GLY A 389 -21.88 -7.04 -2.61
CA GLY A 389 -21.56 -6.18 -3.74
C GLY A 389 -20.06 -6.02 -3.97
N PHE A 390 -19.67 -5.86 -5.23
CA PHE A 390 -18.27 -5.70 -5.62
C PHE A 390 -17.75 -4.30 -5.27
N GLY A 391 -16.52 -4.19 -4.78
CA GLY A 391 -15.99 -2.93 -4.25
C GLY A 391 -16.30 -2.70 -2.76
N ASN A 392 -16.98 -3.63 -2.09
CA ASN A 392 -17.28 -3.51 -0.66
C ASN A 392 -16.04 -3.79 0.18
N GLU A 393 -15.63 -2.80 0.97
CA GLU A 393 -14.46 -2.81 1.85
C GLU A 393 -14.48 -3.94 2.88
N LYS A 394 -15.65 -4.54 3.16
CA LYS A 394 -15.79 -5.72 4.01
C LYS A 394 -15.30 -7.02 3.37
N ALA A 395 -15.16 -7.09 2.05
CA ALA A 395 -14.58 -8.24 1.36
C ALA A 395 -13.04 -8.24 1.49
N LEU A 396 -12.42 -9.43 1.56
CA LEU A 396 -10.95 -9.55 1.50
C LEU A 396 -10.40 -9.10 0.15
N ASN A 397 -11.14 -9.39 -0.92
CA ASN A 397 -10.94 -8.85 -2.24
C ASN A 397 -12.05 -7.84 -2.57
N GLN A 398 -11.81 -6.59 -2.17
CA GLN A 398 -12.64 -5.46 -2.55
C GLN A 398 -12.34 -4.94 -3.98
N LEU A 399 -11.59 -5.68 -4.81
CA LEU A 399 -11.21 -5.32 -6.18
C LEU A 399 -10.45 -3.98 -6.26
N LEU A 400 -9.54 -3.81 -5.30
CA LEU A 400 -8.77 -2.58 -5.15
C LEU A 400 -7.30 -2.82 -4.83
N ALA A 401 -6.91 -4.05 -4.47
CA ALA A 401 -5.54 -4.35 -4.06
C ALA A 401 -4.54 -3.98 -5.14
N HIS A 402 -3.42 -3.38 -4.75
CA HIS A 402 -2.28 -3.24 -5.64
C HIS A 402 -1.67 -4.60 -5.96
N HIS A 403 -1.61 -5.49 -4.98
CA HIS A 403 -1.14 -6.87 -5.15
C HIS A 403 -1.66 -7.79 -4.06
N GLY A 404 -1.87 -9.06 -4.41
CA GLY A 404 -1.84 -10.18 -3.50
C GLY A 404 -0.46 -10.83 -3.50
N ILE A 405 -0.03 -11.37 -2.36
CA ILE A 405 1.24 -12.08 -2.22
C ILE A 405 1.10 -13.25 -1.27
N VAL A 406 1.73 -14.38 -1.60
CA VAL A 406 1.79 -15.58 -0.75
C VAL A 406 3.24 -15.99 -0.58
N PHE A 407 3.67 -16.26 0.65
CA PHE A 407 5.03 -16.68 0.98
C PHE A 407 5.06 -18.11 1.53
N LYS A 408 6.11 -18.84 1.15
CA LYS A 408 6.60 -20.06 1.79
C LYS A 408 8.01 -19.77 2.30
N PRO A 409 8.16 -19.28 3.54
CA PRO A 409 9.43 -18.75 4.01
C PRO A 409 10.53 -19.80 4.13
N GLU A 410 10.19 -21.02 4.55
CA GLU A 410 11.13 -22.14 4.74
C GLU A 410 11.77 -22.63 3.44
N SER A 411 11.00 -22.63 2.35
CA SER A 411 11.48 -22.92 1.00
C SER A 411 11.88 -21.68 0.20
N ARG A 412 11.81 -20.48 0.80
CA ARG A 412 12.14 -19.18 0.18
C ARG A 412 11.45 -18.94 -1.16
N LYS A 413 10.20 -19.38 -1.24
CA LYS A 413 9.32 -19.19 -2.40
C LYS A 413 8.24 -18.17 -2.13
N VAL A 414 7.86 -17.46 -3.17
CA VAL A 414 6.87 -16.39 -3.09
C VAL A 414 6.06 -16.33 -4.38
N TRP A 415 4.77 -16.06 -4.25
CA TRP A 415 3.85 -15.89 -5.36
C TRP A 415 3.27 -14.49 -5.32
N VAL A 416 3.35 -13.75 -6.43
CA VAL A 416 2.84 -12.38 -6.51
C VAL A 416 1.81 -12.25 -7.62
N SER A 417 0.65 -11.66 -7.31
CA SER A 417 -0.41 -11.47 -8.29
C SER A 417 -0.01 -10.53 -9.43
N SER A 418 -0.31 -10.94 -10.65
CA SER A 418 -0.35 -10.05 -11.81
C SER A 418 -1.61 -9.20 -11.78
N ASN A 419 -1.62 -8.14 -12.58
CA ASN A 419 -2.82 -7.32 -12.74
C ASN A 419 -3.94 -8.09 -13.48
N PRO A 420 -5.21 -7.71 -13.27
CA PRO A 420 -5.66 -6.68 -12.32
C PRO A 420 -5.79 -7.23 -10.88
N TYR A 421 -5.47 -6.40 -9.90
CA TYR A 421 -5.61 -6.67 -8.48
C TYR A 421 -4.88 -7.95 -8.01
N GLN A 422 -5.58 -8.83 -7.29
CA GLN A 422 -5.19 -10.19 -6.96
C GLN A 422 -5.90 -11.24 -7.82
N LEU A 423 -6.56 -10.83 -8.90
CA LEU A 423 -7.29 -11.74 -9.79
C LEU A 423 -6.39 -12.32 -10.89
N GLY A 424 -5.34 -11.61 -11.29
CA GLY A 424 -4.39 -12.12 -12.28
C GLY A 424 -3.63 -13.37 -11.80
N GLU A 425 -2.84 -13.96 -12.69
CA GLU A 425 -1.97 -15.10 -12.39
C GLU A 425 -1.02 -14.76 -11.22
N PHE A 426 -0.89 -15.67 -10.26
CA PHE A 426 0.11 -15.56 -9.20
C PHE A 426 1.41 -16.16 -9.71
N VAL A 427 2.43 -15.31 -9.88
CA VAL A 427 3.72 -15.68 -10.47
C VAL A 427 4.69 -16.13 -9.37
N GLU A 428 5.23 -17.34 -9.49
CA GLU A 428 6.18 -17.91 -8.52
C GLU A 428 7.59 -17.36 -8.74
N TYR A 429 8.26 -17.00 -7.64
CA TYR A 429 9.68 -16.70 -7.57
C TYR A 429 10.34 -17.55 -6.49
N ASP A 430 11.50 -18.11 -6.82
CA ASP A 430 12.35 -18.89 -5.91
C ASP A 430 13.63 -18.07 -5.63
N LEU A 431 13.79 -17.58 -4.40
CA LEU A 431 14.90 -16.70 -4.07
C LEU A 431 16.25 -17.42 -4.13
N ASP A 432 16.30 -18.72 -3.83
CA ASP A 432 17.55 -19.49 -3.89
C ASP A 432 18.07 -19.54 -5.33
N GLU A 433 17.20 -19.83 -6.30
CA GLU A 433 17.59 -19.84 -7.71
C GLU A 433 17.85 -18.42 -8.25
N ILE A 434 17.11 -17.41 -7.77
CA ILE A 434 17.29 -16.03 -8.21
C ILE A 434 18.63 -15.45 -7.77
N PHE A 435 19.08 -15.71 -6.54
CA PHE A 435 20.35 -15.15 -6.03
C PHE A 435 21.59 -16.00 -6.37
N LYS A 436 21.42 -17.12 -7.08
CA LYS A 436 22.48 -18.05 -7.45
C LYS A 436 23.22 -17.63 -8.73
N ASN A 437 24.55 -17.70 -8.68
CA ASN A 437 25.45 -17.55 -9.83
C ASN A 437 25.19 -16.32 -10.74
N ARG A 438 25.07 -15.12 -10.15
CA ARG A 438 24.81 -13.86 -10.88
C ARG A 438 26.04 -13.17 -11.47
N ALA A 439 27.24 -13.55 -11.04
CA ALA A 439 28.48 -12.97 -11.53
C ALA A 439 28.65 -13.21 -13.04
N GLY A 440 28.68 -12.14 -13.83
CA GLY A 440 28.80 -12.17 -15.29
C GLY A 440 27.56 -12.72 -16.01
N ASN A 441 26.43 -12.88 -15.32
CA ASN A 441 25.27 -13.62 -15.81
C ASN A 441 23.93 -12.88 -15.53
N PRO A 442 23.73 -11.68 -16.10
CA PRO A 442 22.45 -10.98 -16.01
C PRO A 442 21.36 -11.77 -16.73
N ALA A 443 20.15 -11.81 -16.17
CA ALA A 443 19.01 -12.43 -16.83
C ALA A 443 18.55 -11.60 -18.03
N THR A 444 18.23 -12.27 -19.13
CA THR A 444 17.60 -11.66 -20.33
C THR A 444 16.20 -12.20 -20.62
N THR A 445 15.75 -13.15 -19.79
CA THR A 445 14.42 -13.74 -19.76
C THR A 445 13.92 -13.77 -18.33
N THR A 446 12.62 -13.97 -18.13
CA THR A 446 12.02 -14.02 -16.78
C THR A 446 12.77 -14.98 -15.85
N VAL A 447 12.91 -14.55 -14.60
CA VAL A 447 13.47 -15.35 -13.50
C VAL A 447 12.38 -16.07 -12.68
N SER A 448 11.12 -15.94 -13.07
CA SER A 448 10.00 -16.65 -12.45
C SER A 448 10.04 -18.16 -12.72
N ASN A 449 9.50 -18.94 -11.78
CA ASN A 449 9.27 -20.37 -11.97
C ASN A 449 7.86 -20.60 -12.55
N ILE A 450 7.77 -20.61 -13.89
CA ILE A 450 6.49 -20.73 -14.61
C ILE A 450 5.69 -21.98 -14.19
N LYS A 451 6.34 -23.05 -13.73
CA LYS A 451 5.69 -24.33 -13.41
C LYS A 451 4.84 -24.29 -12.14
N GLY A 452 5.12 -23.42 -11.18
CA GLY A 452 4.30 -23.29 -9.98
C GLY A 452 3.48 -22.01 -9.92
N ASN A 453 3.32 -21.32 -11.06
CA ASN A 453 2.31 -20.27 -11.17
C ASN A 453 0.91 -20.82 -10.84
N ILE A 454 0.08 -19.97 -10.24
CA ILE A 454 -1.35 -20.25 -10.03
C ILE A 454 -2.15 -19.41 -11.01
N ALA A 455 -3.01 -20.08 -11.77
CA ALA A 455 -3.81 -19.46 -12.83
C ALA A 455 -4.63 -18.25 -12.35
N GLU A 456 -4.94 -17.35 -13.28
CA GLU A 456 -5.84 -16.23 -13.04
C GLU A 456 -7.23 -16.69 -12.60
N ASP A 457 -7.93 -15.84 -11.85
CA ASP A 457 -9.28 -16.09 -11.35
C ASP A 457 -10.28 -16.08 -12.52
N PRO A 458 -11.09 -17.15 -12.70
CA PRO A 458 -12.12 -17.20 -13.74
C PRO A 458 -13.11 -16.03 -13.70
N PHE A 459 -13.29 -15.38 -12.54
CA PHE A 459 -14.11 -14.20 -12.37
C PHE A 459 -13.75 -13.08 -13.35
N LEU A 460 -12.48 -12.95 -13.77
CA LEU A 460 -12.06 -11.93 -14.75
C LEU A 460 -12.80 -12.01 -16.08
N HIS A 461 -13.29 -13.19 -16.45
CA HIS A 461 -13.99 -13.45 -17.71
C HIS A 461 -15.51 -13.50 -17.53
N SER A 462 -16.00 -13.21 -16.33
CA SER A 462 -17.41 -13.25 -15.98
C SER A 462 -18.16 -11.99 -16.43
N LYS A 463 -19.49 -12.08 -16.51
CA LYS A 463 -20.34 -10.90 -16.76
C LYS A 463 -20.29 -9.95 -15.56
N GLU A 464 -20.20 -10.49 -14.37
CA GLU A 464 -20.18 -9.81 -13.09
C GLU A 464 -18.97 -8.87 -12.98
N TYR A 465 -17.78 -9.33 -13.41
CA TYR A 465 -16.59 -8.47 -13.46
C TYR A 465 -16.73 -7.33 -14.49
N LYS A 466 -17.29 -7.62 -15.67
CA LYS A 466 -17.58 -6.59 -16.67
C LYS A 466 -18.58 -5.55 -16.14
N ASP A 467 -19.65 -6.01 -15.49
CA ASP A 467 -20.65 -5.13 -14.89
C ASP A 467 -20.03 -4.28 -13.77
N TYR A 468 -19.11 -4.83 -12.97
CA TYR A 468 -18.35 -4.08 -11.96
C TYR A 468 -17.45 -2.99 -12.57
N GLU A 469 -16.70 -3.28 -13.63
CA GLU A 469 -15.86 -2.27 -14.29
C GLU A 469 -16.69 -1.13 -14.91
N GLU A 470 -17.84 -1.48 -15.50
CA GLU A 470 -18.81 -0.48 -15.98
C GLU A 470 -19.42 0.33 -14.82
N TYR A 471 -19.73 -0.32 -13.69
CA TYR A 471 -20.16 0.34 -12.45
C TYR A 471 -19.12 1.38 -11.98
N ARG A 472 -17.83 1.05 -11.91
CA ARG A 472 -16.78 2.00 -11.45
C ARG A 472 -16.72 3.25 -12.31
N VAL A 473 -16.90 3.12 -13.62
CA VAL A 473 -16.94 4.25 -14.54
C VAL A 473 -18.19 5.10 -14.32
N LEU A 474 -19.35 4.47 -14.12
CA LEU A 474 -20.60 5.16 -13.83
C LEU A 474 -20.57 5.85 -12.46
N GLU A 475 -20.02 5.20 -11.44
CA GLU A 475 -19.86 5.72 -10.09
C GLU A 475 -19.12 7.05 -10.10
N ARG A 476 -17.94 7.12 -10.72
CA ARG A 476 -17.14 8.35 -10.83
C ARG A 476 -17.90 9.47 -11.56
N LYS A 477 -18.65 9.12 -12.62
CA LYS A 477 -19.48 10.09 -13.35
C LYS A 477 -20.62 10.63 -12.48
N VAL A 478 -21.25 9.78 -11.68
CA VAL A 478 -22.32 10.17 -10.75
C VAL A 478 -21.77 11.04 -9.62
N GLU A 479 -20.64 10.66 -9.03
CA GLU A 479 -19.95 11.45 -8.00
C GLU A 479 -19.59 12.85 -8.50
N ALA A 480 -18.95 12.94 -9.67
CA ALA A 480 -18.61 14.22 -10.30
C ALA A 480 -19.85 15.07 -10.63
N ALA A 481 -20.92 14.44 -11.14
CA ALA A 481 -22.16 15.16 -11.43
C ALA A 481 -22.82 15.72 -10.15
N ILE A 482 -22.78 14.98 -9.05
CA ILE A 482 -23.27 15.46 -7.75
C ILE A 482 -22.42 16.64 -7.26
N GLU A 483 -21.10 16.53 -7.32
CA GLU A 483 -20.17 17.59 -6.87
C GLU A 483 -20.32 18.87 -7.69
N ASN A 484 -20.39 18.76 -9.01
CA ASN A 484 -20.54 19.87 -9.95
C ASN A 484 -21.99 20.34 -10.13
N LYS A 485 -22.94 19.71 -9.42
CA LYS A 485 -24.40 19.98 -9.51
C LYS A 485 -24.99 19.79 -10.92
N GLU A 486 -24.36 18.96 -11.73
CA GLU A 486 -24.81 18.63 -13.08
C GLU A 486 -26.06 17.74 -13.04
N THR A 487 -26.70 17.55 -14.20
CA THR A 487 -27.88 16.69 -14.32
C THR A 487 -27.47 15.36 -14.91
N ILE A 488 -27.91 14.27 -14.28
CA ILE A 488 -27.77 12.91 -14.79
C ILE A 488 -29.16 12.32 -15.04
N SER A 489 -29.29 11.51 -16.10
CA SER A 489 -30.55 10.88 -16.44
C SER A 489 -30.92 9.76 -15.46
N GLU A 490 -32.22 9.49 -15.34
CA GLU A 490 -32.73 8.40 -14.51
C GLU A 490 -32.25 7.04 -15.02
N GLU A 491 -32.08 6.86 -16.34
CA GLU A 491 -31.58 5.59 -16.88
C GLU A 491 -30.17 5.29 -16.36
N LYS A 492 -29.29 6.29 -16.27
CA LYS A 492 -27.92 6.11 -15.76
C LYS A 492 -27.88 5.78 -14.27
N LEU A 493 -28.80 6.36 -13.47
CA LEU A 493 -28.92 6.03 -12.05
C LEU A 493 -29.46 4.61 -11.84
N SER A 494 -30.40 4.19 -12.68
CA SER A 494 -30.91 2.81 -12.70
C SER A 494 -29.82 1.83 -13.13
N GLU A 495 -29.05 2.17 -14.17
CA GLU A 495 -27.91 1.38 -14.64
C GLU A 495 -26.85 1.22 -13.55
N LEU A 496 -26.50 2.28 -12.82
CA LEU A 496 -25.59 2.23 -11.67
C LEU A 496 -26.02 1.16 -10.65
N GLN A 497 -27.31 1.07 -10.34
CA GLN A 497 -27.84 0.07 -9.41
C GLN A 497 -27.86 -1.33 -9.99
N GLN A 498 -28.21 -1.48 -11.27
CA GLN A 498 -28.27 -2.78 -11.94
C GLN A 498 -26.90 -3.43 -12.13
N LYS A 499 -25.86 -2.61 -12.33
CA LYS A 499 -24.48 -3.07 -12.53
C LYS A 499 -23.80 -3.55 -11.25
N ASN A 500 -24.29 -3.14 -10.08
CA ASN A 500 -23.78 -3.61 -8.79
C ASN A 500 -24.90 -3.65 -7.73
N PRO A 501 -25.87 -4.59 -7.87
CA PRO A 501 -27.14 -4.55 -7.15
C PRO A 501 -27.03 -4.84 -5.65
N GLU A 502 -25.95 -5.47 -5.20
CA GLU A 502 -25.71 -5.75 -3.79
C GLU A 502 -24.87 -4.66 -3.10
N TYR A 503 -24.25 -3.75 -3.86
CA TYR A 503 -23.42 -2.70 -3.28
C TYR A 503 -24.25 -1.51 -2.79
N TRP A 504 -24.14 -1.22 -1.50
CA TRP A 504 -24.91 -0.16 -0.83
C TRP A 504 -24.66 1.22 -1.46
N LYS A 505 -23.44 1.48 -1.94
CA LYS A 505 -23.01 2.79 -2.43
C LYS A 505 -23.74 3.23 -3.70
N ALA A 506 -24.13 2.28 -4.56
CA ALA A 506 -24.95 2.56 -5.75
C ALA A 506 -26.27 3.26 -5.39
N TYR A 507 -26.94 2.75 -4.35
CA TYR A 507 -28.19 3.31 -3.84
C TYR A 507 -27.98 4.59 -3.04
N TYR A 508 -26.89 4.68 -2.27
CA TYR A 508 -26.53 5.90 -1.55
C TYR A 508 -26.27 7.07 -2.50
N LEU A 509 -25.50 6.87 -3.58
CA LEU A 509 -25.22 7.91 -4.57
C LEU A 509 -26.49 8.34 -5.30
N THR A 510 -27.36 7.39 -5.66
CA THR A 510 -28.68 7.71 -6.23
C THR A 510 -29.52 8.56 -5.27
N GLY A 511 -29.59 8.17 -4.00
CA GLY A 511 -30.31 8.92 -2.97
C GLY A 511 -29.74 10.32 -2.75
N LYS A 512 -28.41 10.45 -2.72
CA LYS A 512 -27.70 11.72 -2.59
C LYS A 512 -27.98 12.63 -3.78
N TYR A 513 -27.94 12.13 -5.01
CA TYR A 513 -28.29 12.90 -6.20
C TYR A 513 -29.71 13.46 -6.12
N TYR A 514 -30.69 12.60 -5.81
CA TYR A 514 -32.08 13.03 -5.69
C TYR A 514 -32.30 14.01 -4.54
N PHE A 515 -31.60 13.84 -3.42
CA PHE A 515 -31.62 14.78 -2.30
C PHE A 515 -31.14 16.18 -2.73
N GLU A 516 -30.01 16.28 -3.45
CA GLU A 516 -29.48 17.57 -3.94
C GLU A 516 -30.36 18.23 -5.01
N LYS A 517 -31.19 17.45 -5.72
CA LYS A 517 -32.18 17.96 -6.68
C LYS A 517 -33.56 18.24 -6.08
N ASN A 518 -33.73 18.05 -4.76
CA ASN A 518 -35.01 18.18 -4.04
C ASN A 518 -36.10 17.19 -4.52
N TYR A 519 -35.70 16.01 -4.98
CA TYR A 519 -36.60 14.90 -5.31
C TYR A 519 -36.77 13.96 -4.12
N ASP A 520 -37.35 14.48 -3.04
CA ASP A 520 -37.36 13.88 -1.70
C ASP A 520 -37.95 12.47 -1.64
N ALA A 521 -39.03 12.21 -2.37
CA ALA A 521 -39.65 10.89 -2.40
C ALA A 521 -38.72 9.83 -3.01
N ALA A 522 -38.05 10.16 -4.11
CA ALA A 522 -37.08 9.27 -4.77
C ALA A 522 -35.82 9.10 -3.91
N ALA A 523 -35.32 10.18 -3.31
CA ALA A 523 -34.19 10.14 -2.38
C ALA A 523 -34.46 9.20 -1.20
N LYS A 524 -35.65 9.30 -0.60
CA LYS A 524 -36.07 8.46 0.53
C LYS A 524 -36.14 6.98 0.16
N ILE A 525 -36.63 6.64 -1.03
CA ILE A 525 -36.66 5.25 -1.51
C ILE A 525 -35.24 4.70 -1.66
N ALA A 526 -34.35 5.45 -2.31
CA ALA A 526 -32.97 5.04 -2.54
C ALA A 526 -32.19 4.88 -1.24
N PHE A 527 -32.28 5.82 -0.30
CA PHE A 527 -31.62 5.69 1.01
C PHE A 527 -32.14 4.51 1.84
N LYS A 528 -33.47 4.26 1.83
CA LYS A 528 -34.02 3.06 2.47
C LYS A 528 -33.47 1.79 1.84
N LYS A 529 -33.34 1.74 0.52
CA LYS A 529 -32.74 0.59 -0.19
C LYS A 529 -31.27 0.42 0.19
N ALA A 530 -30.48 1.49 0.27
CA ALA A 530 -29.10 1.45 0.74
C ALA A 530 -28.97 0.81 2.14
N LEU A 531 -29.86 1.15 3.08
CA LEU A 531 -29.88 0.58 4.43
C LEU A 531 -30.20 -0.92 4.49
N THR A 532 -30.78 -1.50 3.43
CA THR A 532 -31.00 -2.96 3.32
C THR A 532 -29.76 -3.74 2.88
N LYS A 533 -28.74 -3.04 2.37
CA LYS A 533 -27.50 -3.63 1.88
C LYS A 533 -26.43 -3.65 2.97
N GLU A 534 -25.36 -4.39 2.73
CA GLU A 534 -24.23 -4.46 3.65
C GLU A 534 -23.40 -3.18 3.56
N ILE A 535 -23.59 -2.27 4.51
CA ILE A 535 -22.86 -0.99 4.57
C ILE A 535 -21.50 -1.23 5.22
N THR A 536 -20.47 -0.61 4.66
CA THR A 536 -19.06 -0.84 4.95
C THR A 536 -18.65 -0.40 6.35
N THR A 537 -19.17 0.74 6.81
CA THR A 537 -18.83 1.33 8.12
C THR A 537 -20.07 1.82 8.88
N VAL A 538 -19.95 1.91 10.21
CA VAL A 538 -20.98 2.52 11.06
C VAL A 538 -21.20 4.00 10.70
N PRO A 539 -20.17 4.84 10.52
CA PRO A 539 -20.33 6.22 10.06
C PRO A 539 -21.09 6.37 8.73
N ASP A 540 -20.89 5.48 7.75
CA ASP A 540 -21.63 5.52 6.49
C ASP A 540 -23.11 5.21 6.68
N ARG A 541 -23.43 4.24 7.55
CA ARG A 541 -24.82 3.93 7.92
C ARG A 541 -25.48 5.13 8.58
N GLU A 542 -24.84 5.73 9.59
CA GLU A 542 -25.36 6.92 10.26
C GLU A 542 -25.57 8.10 9.29
N LYS A 543 -24.67 8.25 8.31
CA LYS A 543 -24.78 9.30 7.29
C LYS A 543 -26.05 9.13 6.46
N ILE A 544 -26.37 7.90 6.03
CA ILE A 544 -27.61 7.60 5.31
C ILE A 544 -28.84 7.89 6.19
N GLU A 545 -28.79 7.50 7.47
CA GLU A 545 -29.88 7.76 8.43
C GLU A 545 -30.11 9.26 8.65
N LYS A 546 -29.03 10.06 8.74
CA LYS A 546 -29.10 11.53 8.83
C LYS A 546 -29.79 12.15 7.62
N PHE A 547 -29.56 11.63 6.41
CA PHE A 547 -30.31 12.07 5.21
C PHE A 547 -31.80 11.73 5.32
N LEU A 548 -32.15 10.52 5.75
CA LEU A 548 -33.55 10.13 5.95
C LEU A 548 -34.25 10.98 7.02
N GLN A 549 -33.56 11.41 8.07
CA GLN A 549 -34.11 12.31 9.07
C GLN A 549 -34.41 13.71 8.50
N LYS A 550 -33.55 14.22 7.62
CA LYS A 550 -33.79 15.50 6.92
C LYS A 550 -35.01 15.43 6.01
N LEU A 551 -35.24 14.30 5.33
CA LEU A 551 -36.38 14.05 4.44
C LEU A 551 -37.72 13.75 5.16
N LYS A 552 -37.73 13.75 6.49
CA LYS A 552 -38.97 13.64 7.30
C LYS A 552 -39.52 14.99 7.74
N LYS A 553 -38.70 16.05 7.65
CA LYS A 553 -39.11 17.44 7.88
C LYS A 553 -39.64 18.02 6.59
#